data_AF-Q8SAD8-F1
#
_entry.id   AF-Q8SAD8-F1
#
_cell.length_a   1.000
_cell.length_b   1.000
_cell.length_c   1.000
_cell.angle_alpha   90.00
_cell.angle_beta   90.00
_cell.angle_gamma   90.00
#
_symmetry.space_group_name_H-M   'P 1'
#
loop_
_entity.id
_entity.type
_entity.pdbx_description
1 polymer ?
#
loop_
_entity_poly.entity_id
_entity_poly.type
_entity_poly.pdbx_seq_one_letter_code
_entity_poly.pdbx_strand_id
1 'polypeptide(L)'
;GLLSGSGDDCISIGPGCSDVDIQNVTCGPGHGISIGSLGMHNSEACVSNVSVKNAVIRNSDNGVRIKTWQGGMGSVSDISFDTVYMENVRNPILIDLEY
;
A
#
# COMPACT_ATOMS: atom_id res chain seq x y z
N GLY A 1 14.22 -3.53 23.28
CA GLY A 1 13.14 -2.54 23.37
C GLY A 1 12.09 -2.91 22.36
N LEU A 2 10.83 -3.08 22.80
CA LEU A 2 9.71 -3.44 21.93
C LEU A 2 9.30 -2.18 21.14
N LEU A 3 9.46 -2.19 19.82
CA LEU A 3 8.89 -1.17 18.94
C LEU A 3 7.50 -1.66 18.50
N SER A 4 6.46 -1.33 19.28
CA SER A 4 5.08 -1.44 18.80
C SER A 4 4.79 -0.25 17.88
N GLY A 5 5.24 -0.35 16.63
CA GLY A 5 4.56 0.37 15.55
C GLY A 5 3.16 -0.22 15.41
N SER A 6 2.17 0.62 15.14
CA SER A 6 0.82 0.18 14.78
C SER A 6 0.95 -1.01 13.82
N GLY A 7 0.46 -2.19 14.21
CA GLY A 7 0.50 -3.39 13.37
C GLY A 7 -0.45 -3.28 12.17
N ASP A 8 -0.48 -2.12 11.53
CA ASP A 8 -1.36 -1.74 10.44
C ASP A 8 -0.57 -0.95 9.38
N ASP A 9 -1.24 -0.54 8.30
CA ASP A 9 -0.64 0.20 7.19
C ASP A 9 -0.06 1.55 7.67
N CYS A 10 1.15 1.88 7.21
CA CYS A 10 1.75 3.19 7.39
C CYS A 10 0.96 4.26 6.62
N ILE A 11 0.58 3.94 5.38
CA ILE A 11 -0.32 4.72 4.54
C ILE A 11 -1.28 3.73 3.88
N SER A 12 -2.58 4.05 3.90
CA SER A 12 -3.62 3.31 3.20
C SER A 12 -4.33 4.23 2.21
N ILE A 13 -4.39 3.82 0.95
CA ILE A 13 -5.07 4.52 -0.14
C ILE A 13 -6.36 3.77 -0.45
N GLY A 14 -7.49 4.42 -0.17
CA GLY A 14 -8.82 3.79 -0.23
C GLY A 14 -9.52 3.90 -1.59
N PRO A 15 -10.74 3.34 -1.69
CA PRO A 15 -11.58 3.43 -2.88
C PRO A 15 -11.85 4.88 -3.30
N GLY A 16 -11.76 5.16 -4.60
CA GLY A 16 -12.06 6.47 -5.18
C GLY A 16 -10.92 7.48 -5.13
N CYS A 17 -9.76 7.13 -4.54
CA CYS A 17 -8.60 7.99 -4.53
C CYS A 17 -8.00 8.15 -5.94
N SER A 18 -7.67 9.39 -6.31
CA SER A 18 -6.94 9.72 -7.52
C SER A 18 -5.98 10.89 -7.28
N ASP A 19 -4.97 11.03 -8.13
CA ASP A 19 -3.99 12.13 -8.11
C ASP A 19 -3.27 12.27 -6.75
N VAL A 20 -2.79 11.13 -6.22
CA VAL A 20 -2.14 11.06 -4.91
C VAL A 20 -0.63 11.08 -5.08
N ASP A 21 0.05 12.04 -4.44
CA ASP A 21 1.51 12.12 -4.45
C ASP A 21 2.08 12.04 -3.03
N ILE A 22 2.84 10.99 -2.76
CA ILE A 22 3.47 10.70 -1.47
C ILE A 22 4.98 10.80 -1.64
N GLN A 23 5.63 11.66 -0.85
CA GLN A 23 7.07 11.89 -0.96
C GLN A 23 7.76 11.91 0.40
N ASN A 24 9.02 11.46 0.44
CA ASN A 24 9.92 11.62 1.59
C ASN A 24 9.39 11.03 2.90
N VAL A 25 8.74 9.87 2.82
CA VAL A 25 8.13 9.20 3.98
C VAL A 25 9.05 8.12 4.55
N THR A 26 9.08 7.97 5.88
CA THR A 26 9.68 6.81 6.55
C THR A 26 8.61 6.02 7.30
N CYS A 27 8.48 4.74 6.98
CA CYS A 27 7.54 3.80 7.57
C CYS A 27 8.27 2.71 8.36
N GLY A 28 7.68 2.27 9.46
CA GLY A 28 8.12 1.07 10.17
C GLY A 28 8.16 1.20 11.70
N PRO A 29 7.92 0.10 12.44
CA PRO A 29 7.38 -1.18 11.96
C PRO A 29 5.87 -1.13 11.66
N GLY A 30 5.36 -2.00 10.77
CA GLY A 30 3.93 -2.06 10.38
C GLY A 30 3.66 -2.87 9.11
N HIS A 31 2.57 -2.58 8.39
CA HIS A 31 2.17 -3.29 7.16
C HIS A 31 2.67 -2.64 5.85
N GLY A 32 3.41 -1.54 5.92
CA GLY A 32 3.92 -0.82 4.73
C GLY A 32 2.93 0.18 4.16
N ILE A 33 3.08 0.51 2.87
CA ILE A 33 2.17 1.40 2.14
C ILE A 33 1.24 0.55 1.30
N SER A 34 -0.07 0.64 1.55
CA SER A 34 -1.08 -0.19 0.91
C SER A 34 -2.06 0.62 0.07
N ILE A 35 -2.34 0.15 -1.15
CA ILE A 35 -3.54 0.51 -1.91
C ILE A 35 -4.61 -0.55 -1.60
N GLY A 36 -5.74 -0.10 -1.06
CA GLY A 36 -6.86 -0.93 -0.65
C GLY A 36 -7.04 -1.09 0.86
N SER A 37 -7.97 -1.96 1.30
CA SER A 37 -8.65 -2.96 0.48
C SER A 37 -9.70 -2.36 -0.45
N LEU A 38 -9.77 -2.90 -1.67
CA LEU A 38 -10.66 -2.42 -2.72
C LEU A 38 -11.69 -3.50 -3.07
N GLY A 39 -12.92 -3.10 -3.40
CA GLY A 39 -13.95 -4.00 -3.90
C GLY A 39 -14.67 -4.84 -2.83
N MET A 40 -14.57 -4.46 -1.55
CA MET A 40 -15.25 -5.15 -0.46
C MET A 40 -16.76 -5.28 -0.74
N HIS A 41 -17.35 -6.43 -0.44
CA HIS A 41 -18.77 -6.72 -0.70
C HIS A 41 -19.17 -6.64 -2.19
N ASN A 42 -18.30 -7.09 -3.10
CA ASN A 42 -18.51 -7.02 -4.56
C ASN A 42 -18.75 -5.59 -5.06
N SER A 43 -18.21 -4.60 -4.36
CA SER A 43 -18.33 -3.19 -4.75
C SER A 43 -17.38 -2.85 -5.89
N GLU A 44 -17.72 -1.78 -6.60
CA GLU A 44 -16.78 -1.14 -7.52
C GLU A 44 -15.82 -0.24 -6.74
N ALA A 45 -14.51 -0.37 -7.00
CA ALA A 45 -13.49 0.48 -6.41
C ALA A 45 -12.40 0.78 -7.43
N CYS A 46 -12.15 2.09 -7.63
CA CYS A 46 -11.13 2.56 -8.55
C CYS A 46 -10.08 3.39 -7.80
N VAL A 47 -8.81 3.19 -8.14
CA VAL A 47 -7.69 4.03 -7.72
C VAL A 47 -6.83 4.33 -8.93
N SER A 48 -6.46 5.60 -9.13
CA SER A 48 -5.64 6.00 -10.28
C SER A 48 -4.61 7.07 -9.94
N ASN A 49 -3.56 7.17 -10.75
CA ASN A 49 -2.54 8.23 -10.67
C ASN A 49 -1.98 8.42 -9.25
N VAL A 50 -1.33 7.38 -8.73
CA VAL A 50 -0.67 7.40 -7.41
C VAL A 50 0.83 7.35 -7.61
N SER A 51 1.56 8.30 -7.03
CA SER A 51 3.02 8.25 -6.94
C SER A 51 3.52 8.17 -5.50
N VAL A 52 4.47 7.26 -5.26
CA VAL A 52 5.25 7.20 -4.02
C VAL A 52 6.71 7.38 -4.38
N LYS A 53 7.36 8.40 -3.81
CA LYS A 53 8.75 8.76 -4.10
C LYS A 53 9.58 8.91 -2.84
N ASN A 54 10.85 8.51 -2.89
CA ASN A 54 11.81 8.69 -1.80
C ASN A 54 11.29 8.15 -0.46
N ALA A 55 10.74 6.94 -0.48
CA ALA A 55 10.20 6.31 0.71
C ALA A 55 11.23 5.37 1.36
N VAL A 56 11.19 5.27 2.68
CA VAL A 56 12.00 4.31 3.45
C VAL A 56 11.07 3.44 4.29
N ILE A 57 11.12 2.12 4.11
CA ILE A 57 10.26 1.18 4.83
C ILE A 57 11.12 0.21 5.62
N ARG A 58 10.93 0.13 6.93
CA ARG A 58 11.76 -0.68 7.83
C ARG A 58 10.93 -1.65 8.66
N ASN A 59 11.48 -2.82 8.96
CA ASN A 59 10.94 -3.75 9.95
C ASN A 59 9.43 -4.02 9.78
N SER A 60 8.99 -4.17 8.54
CA SER A 60 7.56 -4.20 8.19
C SER A 60 7.20 -5.51 7.50
N ASP A 61 5.93 -5.90 7.61
CA ASP A 61 5.43 -7.10 6.94
C ASP A 61 5.45 -6.93 5.42
N ASN A 62 5.10 -5.75 4.92
CA ASN A 62 5.16 -5.44 3.50
C ASN A 62 5.86 -4.10 3.26
N GLY A 63 6.40 -3.94 2.05
CA GLY A 63 6.92 -2.67 1.56
C GLY A 63 5.77 -1.89 0.95
N VAL A 64 5.49 -2.16 -0.32
CA VAL A 64 4.32 -1.64 -1.03
C VAL A 64 3.36 -2.77 -1.34
N ARG A 65 2.06 -2.52 -1.17
CA ARG A 65 1.03 -3.55 -1.29
C ARG A 65 -0.19 -3.05 -2.04
N ILE A 66 -0.77 -3.89 -2.88
CA ILE A 66 -2.10 -3.69 -3.45
C ILE A 66 -2.98 -4.85 -2.97
N LYS A 67 -4.13 -4.56 -2.36
CA LYS A 67 -5.07 -5.56 -1.82
C LYS A 67 -6.47 -5.34 -2.38
N THR A 68 -6.99 -6.31 -3.12
CA THR A 68 -8.35 -6.29 -3.69
C THR A 68 -9.12 -7.53 -3.28
N TRP A 69 -10.41 -7.37 -2.99
CA TRP A 69 -11.30 -8.49 -2.67
C TRP A 69 -11.69 -9.26 -3.92
N GLN A 70 -11.73 -10.59 -3.82
CA GLN A 70 -12.31 -11.42 -4.86
C GLN A 70 -13.79 -11.05 -5.08
N GLY A 71 -14.20 -10.90 -6.34
CA GLY A 71 -15.57 -10.52 -6.72
C GLY A 71 -15.81 -9.01 -6.74
N GLY A 72 -14.86 -8.20 -6.27
CA GLY A 72 -14.83 -6.75 -6.51
C GLY A 72 -14.67 -6.41 -7.99
N MET A 73 -15.09 -5.19 -8.35
CA MET A 73 -14.98 -4.64 -9.71
C MET A 73 -14.23 -3.30 -9.69
N GLY A 74 -13.78 -2.82 -10.85
CA GLY A 74 -13.10 -1.53 -10.99
C GLY A 74 -11.66 -1.66 -11.49
N SER A 75 -10.80 -0.72 -11.11
CA SER A 75 -9.44 -0.64 -11.64
C SER A 75 -8.43 -0.02 -10.67
N VAL A 76 -7.20 -0.52 -10.71
CA VAL A 76 -6.03 0.16 -10.15
C VAL A 76 -5.08 0.49 -11.31
N SER A 77 -4.92 1.77 -11.64
CA SER A 77 -4.14 2.18 -12.82
C SER A 77 -3.16 3.31 -12.50
N ASP A 78 -2.11 3.45 -13.31
CA ASP A 78 -1.15 4.56 -13.24
C ASP A 78 -0.52 4.73 -11.85
N ILE A 79 0.00 3.61 -11.31
CA ILE A 79 0.67 3.57 -10.02
C ILE A 79 2.19 3.56 -10.23
N SER A 80 2.90 4.45 -9.54
CA SER A 80 4.36 4.56 -9.58
C SER A 80 4.95 4.50 -8.17
N PHE A 81 5.93 3.62 -7.99
CA PHE A 81 6.79 3.57 -6.82
C PHE A 81 8.23 3.84 -7.28
N ASP A 82 8.81 4.95 -6.87
CA ASP A 82 10.16 5.38 -7.24
C ASP A 82 11.01 5.61 -6.00
N THR A 83 12.26 5.13 -6.02
CA THR A 83 13.22 5.32 -4.92
C THR A 83 12.64 4.91 -3.56
N VAL A 84 12.14 3.67 -3.48
CA VAL A 84 11.64 3.08 -2.22
C VAL A 84 12.72 2.17 -1.62
N TYR A 85 13.37 2.63 -0.56
CA TYR A 85 14.37 1.85 0.18
C TYR A 85 13.69 0.96 1.22
N MET A 86 14.03 -0.33 1.24
CA MET A 86 13.42 -1.31 2.14
C MET A 86 14.48 -2.03 2.97
N GLU A 87 14.29 -2.07 4.29
CA GLU A 87 15.20 -2.73 5.23
C GLU A 87 14.43 -3.65 6.17
N ASN A 88 14.79 -4.94 6.19
CA ASN A 88 14.09 -5.94 7.00
C ASN A 88 12.56 -5.94 6.76
N VAL A 89 12.17 -5.94 5.49
CA VAL A 89 10.77 -6.02 5.04
C VAL A 89 10.49 -7.43 4.54
N ARG A 90 9.44 -8.09 5.05
CA ARG A 90 9.16 -9.50 4.73
C ARG A 90 8.70 -9.67 3.27
N ASN A 91 7.75 -8.85 2.83
CA ASN A 91 7.23 -8.84 1.46
C ASN A 91 7.47 -7.47 0.82
N PRO A 92 8.60 -7.26 0.11
CA PRO A 92 8.92 -5.94 -0.47
C PRO A 92 7.81 -5.37 -1.36
N ILE A 93 7.24 -6.21 -2.23
CA ILE A 93 6.11 -5.87 -3.09
C ILE A 93 5.11 -7.04 -3.00
N LEU A 94 3.85 -6.74 -2.69
CA LEU A 94 2.77 -7.73 -2.64
C LEU A 94 1.55 -7.23 -3.41
N ILE A 95 1.05 -8.04 -4.34
CA ILE A 95 -0.25 -7.81 -4.99
C ILE A 95 -1.13 -8.98 -4.62
N ASP A 96 -2.16 -8.72 -3.83
CA ASP A 96 -3.12 -9.69 -3.33
C ASP A 96 -4.49 -9.40 -3.96
N LEU A 97 -4.95 -10.33 -4.78
CA LEU A 97 -6.21 -10.20 -5.53
C LEU A 97 -7.36 -11.01 -4.90
N GLU A 98 -7.09 -11.68 -3.78
CA GLU A 98 -8.04 -12.56 -3.08
C GLU A 98 -8.18 -12.17 -1.60
N TYR A 99 -8.00 -10.88 -1.29
CA TYR A 99 -8.10 -10.36 0.08
C TYR A 99 -9.46 -10.62 0.71
#